data_AF-A0AA37SB86-F1
#
_entry.id   AF-A0AA37SB86-F1
#
_cell.length_a   1.000
_cell.length_b   1.000
_cell.length_c   1.000
_cell.angle_alpha   90.00
_cell.angle_beta   90.00
_cell.angle_gamma   90.00
#
_symmetry.space_group_name_H-M   'P 1'
#
loop_
_entity.id
_entity.type
_entity.pdbx_description
1 polymer ?
#
loop_
_entity_poly.entity_id
_entity_poly.type
_entity_poly.pdbx_seq_one_letter_code
_entity_poly.pdbx_strand_id
1 'polypeptide(L)'
;MPYSSNFPPNYPFQHLVGRWTNRPLPNGSNNEGGQSNPLSYNVMPLPQNTPQPNQPDYGYILKNFTYYETVQFNDRTAIATPVNAPNRGGNYTQNSFALFYDQQVHFAEGPAIEQIVHEENGAWLYLTTAAQTIGPYSQHGTEPGPVPPQPEDIEIAKQIAVPHGNSILALGSVTQGTGSPVIPDTPPPFAPPGLDSTPFEELLNSFDNYQNPQPELTRNPNSVLQQAVNLIRPNAYIHWRVTTKPLPSGQGIVTNIPFEQRRANVNDYEADYWLLSTDGGQTFPFLSYSQSIFMNLTIHDQPGYLFPHVTCNTVTKL
;
A
#
# COMPACT_ATOMS: atom_id res chain seq x y z
N MET A 1 27.69 20.28 -9.24
CA MET A 1 27.82 19.04 -10.02
C MET A 1 26.44 18.66 -10.54
N PRO A 2 26.29 18.12 -11.75
CA PRO A 2 25.01 17.51 -12.12
C PRO A 2 24.84 16.31 -11.18
N TYR A 3 23.83 16.32 -10.32
CA TYR A 3 23.40 15.10 -9.66
C TYR A 3 23.13 14.10 -10.78
N SER A 4 23.83 12.96 -10.77
CA SER A 4 23.64 11.97 -11.83
C SER A 4 22.17 11.56 -11.84
N SER A 5 21.56 11.48 -13.02
CA SER A 5 20.23 10.88 -13.22
C SER A 5 20.15 9.39 -12.88
N ASN A 6 21.20 8.85 -12.25
CA ASN A 6 21.32 7.47 -11.85
C ASN A 6 20.87 7.36 -10.40
N PHE A 7 19.99 6.42 -10.14
CA PHE A 7 19.66 6.00 -8.79
C PHE A 7 20.95 5.64 -8.01
N PRO A 8 20.96 5.82 -6.68
CA PRO A 8 22.06 5.33 -5.88
C PRO A 8 22.26 3.83 -6.14
N PRO A 9 23.50 3.31 -6.08
CA PRO A 9 23.74 1.87 -6.16
C PRO A 9 22.82 1.14 -5.19
N ASN A 10 22.16 0.08 -5.67
CA ASN A 10 21.20 -0.73 -4.92
C ASN A 10 19.87 -0.05 -4.54
N TYR A 11 19.47 1.05 -5.19
CA TYR A 11 18.13 1.63 -5.01
C TYR A 11 17.03 0.60 -5.36
N PRO A 12 16.28 0.09 -4.38
CA PRO A 12 15.38 -1.05 -4.58
C PRO A 12 14.21 -0.71 -5.52
N PHE A 13 13.75 0.55 -5.48
CA PHE A 13 12.59 0.99 -6.25
C PHE A 13 12.88 1.28 -7.72
N GLN A 14 14.13 1.11 -8.19
CA GLN A 14 14.41 1.20 -9.63
C GLN A 14 13.60 0.16 -10.43
N HIS A 15 13.29 -0.97 -9.79
CA HIS A 15 12.54 -2.07 -10.39
C HIS A 15 11.05 -1.75 -10.51
N LEU A 16 10.53 -0.76 -9.76
CA LEU A 16 9.14 -0.33 -9.83
C LEU A 16 8.83 0.51 -11.08
N VAL A 17 9.81 1.26 -11.61
CA VAL A 17 9.59 2.18 -12.74
C VAL A 17 8.89 1.50 -13.90
N GLY A 18 7.73 2.02 -14.32
CA GLY A 18 6.91 1.44 -15.38
C GLY A 18 5.43 1.34 -15.00
N ARG A 19 4.65 0.74 -15.91
CA ARG A 19 3.22 0.53 -15.73
C ARG A 19 2.97 -0.91 -15.26
N TRP A 20 2.01 -1.07 -14.36
CA TRP A 20 1.64 -2.34 -13.75
C TRP A 20 0.14 -2.51 -13.83
N THR A 21 -0.31 -3.75 -14.02
CA THR A 21 -1.72 -4.12 -13.98
C THR A 21 -1.88 -5.61 -13.72
N ASN A 22 -3.08 -6.04 -13.33
CA ASN A 22 -3.43 -7.45 -13.22
C ASN A 22 -3.29 -8.16 -14.59
N ARG A 23 -2.43 -9.18 -14.65
CA ARG A 23 -2.20 -10.04 -15.82
C ARG A 23 -2.21 -11.50 -15.37
N PRO A 24 -2.58 -12.43 -16.26
CA PRO A 24 -2.50 -13.86 -15.97
C PRO A 24 -1.13 -14.23 -15.43
N LEU A 25 -1.10 -14.85 -14.26
CA LEU A 25 0.14 -15.29 -13.64
C LEU A 25 0.64 -16.60 -14.28
N PRO A 26 1.95 -16.86 -14.23
CA PRO A 26 2.50 -18.16 -14.61
C PRO A 26 1.80 -19.29 -13.86
N ASN A 27 1.52 -20.40 -14.53
CA ASN A 27 0.84 -21.57 -13.96
C ASN A 27 -0.61 -21.33 -13.48
N GLY A 28 -1.15 -20.12 -13.63
CA GLY A 28 -2.54 -19.81 -13.34
C GLY A 28 -3.49 -20.41 -14.39
N SER A 29 -4.68 -20.80 -13.96
CA SER A 29 -5.73 -21.31 -14.85
C SER A 29 -6.83 -20.27 -15.08
N ASN A 30 -7.58 -20.31 -16.18
CA ASN A 30 -8.74 -19.44 -16.39
C ASN A 30 -8.48 -17.94 -16.11
N ASN A 31 -7.40 -17.39 -16.69
CA ASN A 31 -7.01 -15.99 -16.56
C ASN A 31 -6.67 -15.54 -15.12
N GLU A 32 -6.37 -16.48 -14.21
CA GLU A 32 -6.01 -16.21 -12.81
C GLU A 32 -4.83 -15.24 -12.67
N GLY A 33 -5.06 -14.17 -11.90
CA GLY A 33 -4.19 -12.99 -11.78
C GLY A 33 -4.50 -11.88 -12.80
N GLY A 34 -5.20 -12.19 -13.88
CA GLY A 34 -5.66 -11.22 -14.89
C GLY A 34 -6.90 -10.44 -14.45
N GLN A 35 -7.24 -9.37 -15.17
CA GLN A 35 -8.31 -8.44 -14.77
C GLN A 35 -9.70 -9.07 -14.58
N SER A 36 -10.01 -10.16 -15.29
CA SER A 36 -11.29 -10.88 -15.16
C SER A 36 -11.30 -11.98 -14.09
N ASN A 37 -10.14 -12.29 -13.51
CA ASN A 37 -9.98 -13.25 -12.41
C ASN A 37 -8.75 -12.83 -11.57
N PRO A 38 -8.78 -11.64 -10.96
CA PRO A 38 -7.60 -11.08 -10.31
C PRO A 38 -7.35 -11.79 -8.98
N LEU A 39 -6.08 -11.90 -8.61
CA LEU A 39 -5.68 -12.31 -7.27
C LEU A 39 -5.56 -11.06 -6.39
N SER A 40 -6.73 -10.53 -6.05
CA SER A 40 -6.91 -9.34 -5.24
C SER A 40 -8.18 -9.45 -4.42
N TYR A 41 -8.20 -8.78 -3.27
CA TYR A 41 -9.41 -8.68 -2.48
C TYR A 41 -9.37 -7.45 -1.58
N ASN A 42 -10.54 -6.87 -1.33
CA ASN A 42 -10.69 -5.85 -0.33
C ASN A 42 -11.76 -6.22 0.69
N VAL A 43 -11.51 -5.85 1.94
CA VAL A 43 -12.49 -5.86 3.01
C VAL A 43 -12.72 -4.44 3.46
N MET A 44 -13.89 -3.89 3.14
CA MET A 44 -14.20 -2.46 3.30
C MET A 44 -15.50 -2.27 4.10
N PRO A 45 -15.40 -2.13 5.43
CA PRO A 45 -16.52 -1.71 6.24
C PRO A 45 -16.79 -0.21 6.06
N LEU A 46 -18.06 0.15 5.86
CA LEU A 46 -18.52 1.54 5.72
C LEU A 46 -19.71 1.80 6.65
N PRO A 47 -19.79 2.98 7.30
CA PRO A 47 -20.91 3.28 8.20
C PRO A 47 -22.22 3.44 7.40
N GLN A 48 -23.32 2.92 7.95
CA GLN A 48 -24.65 3.04 7.36
C GLN A 48 -25.71 3.20 8.46
N ASN A 49 -26.38 4.34 8.50
CA ASN A 49 -27.42 4.60 9.51
C ASN A 49 -28.78 3.98 9.19
N THR A 50 -29.09 3.80 7.90
CA THR A 50 -30.37 3.26 7.45
C THR A 50 -30.12 1.91 6.80
N PRO A 51 -30.67 0.81 7.34
CA PRO A 51 -30.47 -0.51 6.76
C PRO A 51 -31.05 -0.58 5.34
N GLN A 52 -30.46 -1.44 4.52
CA GLN A 52 -31.07 -1.79 3.25
C GLN A 52 -32.44 -2.45 3.47
N PRO A 53 -33.41 -2.29 2.56
CA PRO A 53 -34.72 -2.92 2.70
C PRO A 53 -34.61 -4.44 2.95
N ASN A 54 -35.31 -4.93 3.97
CA ASN A 54 -35.33 -6.33 4.38
C ASN A 54 -33.96 -6.90 4.84
N GLN A 55 -33.00 -6.05 5.20
CA GLN A 55 -31.75 -6.45 5.85
C GLN A 55 -31.75 -6.04 7.33
N PRO A 56 -31.06 -6.78 8.20
CA PRO A 56 -30.84 -6.34 9.58
C PRO A 56 -30.07 -5.01 9.62
N ASP A 57 -30.32 -4.23 10.67
CA ASP A 57 -29.57 -3.02 10.93
C ASP A 57 -28.31 -3.33 11.74
N TYR A 58 -27.18 -3.35 11.04
CA TYR A 58 -25.87 -3.52 11.66
C TYR A 58 -25.21 -2.18 12.02
N GLY A 59 -25.77 -1.06 11.54
CA GLY A 59 -25.14 0.27 11.59
C GLY A 59 -23.97 0.47 10.63
N TYR A 60 -23.60 -0.56 9.86
CA TYR A 60 -22.56 -0.54 8.85
C TYR A 60 -22.88 -1.53 7.73
N ILE A 61 -22.15 -1.43 6.62
CA ILE A 61 -22.15 -2.40 5.52
C ILE A 61 -20.73 -2.87 5.25
N LEU A 62 -20.60 -4.04 4.64
CA LEU A 62 -19.39 -4.42 3.94
C LEU A 62 -19.52 -4.10 2.45
N LYS A 63 -18.44 -3.60 1.87
CA LYS A 63 -18.29 -3.42 0.43
C LYS A 63 -17.09 -4.24 -0.02
N ASN A 64 -17.14 -5.55 0.20
CA ASN A 64 -16.04 -6.44 -0.15
C ASN A 64 -16.18 -6.89 -1.61
N PHE A 65 -15.06 -6.92 -2.32
CA PHE A 65 -15.01 -7.30 -3.72
C PHE A 65 -13.57 -7.64 -4.16
N THR A 66 -13.45 -8.48 -5.18
CA THR A 66 -12.26 -8.58 -6.03
C THR A 66 -12.17 -7.37 -6.98
N TYR A 67 -10.94 -6.96 -7.29
CA TYR A 67 -10.69 -5.76 -8.09
C TYR A 67 -9.49 -5.93 -9.02
N TYR A 68 -9.39 -5.08 -10.04
CA TYR A 68 -8.15 -4.94 -10.76
C TYR A 68 -7.70 -3.49 -10.74
N GLU A 69 -6.42 -3.27 -10.99
CA GLU A 69 -5.88 -1.92 -10.97
C GLU A 69 -4.87 -1.66 -12.08
N THR A 70 -4.57 -0.38 -12.25
CA THR A 70 -3.37 0.08 -12.93
C THR A 70 -2.57 0.93 -11.95
N VAL A 71 -1.27 0.69 -11.90
CA VAL A 71 -0.31 1.55 -11.20
C VAL A 71 0.74 2.02 -12.18
N GLN A 72 1.01 3.31 -12.21
CA GLN A 72 2.11 3.91 -12.97
C GLN A 72 3.15 4.42 -11.99
N PHE A 73 4.35 3.84 -12.00
CA PHE A 73 5.52 4.45 -11.36
C PHE A 73 6.28 5.23 -12.43
N ASN A 74 6.45 6.52 -12.18
CA ASN A 74 6.92 7.43 -13.22
C ASN A 74 8.37 7.14 -13.64
N ASP A 75 8.68 7.41 -14.92
CA ASP A 75 10.03 7.23 -15.46
C ASP A 75 11.04 8.17 -14.77
N ARG A 76 12.31 7.76 -14.80
CA ARG A 76 13.47 8.50 -14.29
C ARG A 76 13.55 9.93 -14.81
N THR A 77 13.15 10.16 -16.07
CA THR A 77 13.18 11.48 -16.70
C THR A 77 12.01 12.38 -16.27
N ALA A 78 10.91 11.78 -15.83
CA ALA A 78 9.83 12.50 -15.21
C ALA A 78 10.21 12.80 -13.75
N ILE A 79 10.56 11.78 -12.96
CA ILE A 79 10.53 11.82 -11.51
C ILE A 79 11.50 10.76 -10.93
N ALA A 80 12.79 11.10 -10.86
CA ALA A 80 13.79 10.42 -10.02
C ALA A 80 15.04 11.30 -9.79
N THR A 81 14.89 12.62 -9.82
CA THR A 81 16.01 13.52 -9.53
C THR A 81 16.03 13.78 -8.02
N PRO A 82 17.17 13.71 -7.33
CA PRO A 82 17.24 14.22 -5.97
C PRO A 82 16.68 15.64 -5.96
N VAL A 83 15.70 15.89 -5.10
CA VAL A 83 15.16 17.25 -4.96
C VAL A 83 16.33 18.13 -4.55
N ASN A 84 16.66 19.13 -5.38
CA ASN A 84 17.82 20.00 -5.16
C ASN A 84 17.68 20.87 -3.90
N ALA A 85 16.53 20.80 -3.21
CA ALA A 85 16.31 21.32 -1.88
C ALA A 85 16.65 20.22 -0.85
N PRO A 86 17.83 20.28 -0.21
CA PRO A 86 18.26 19.27 0.74
C PRO A 86 17.59 19.43 2.11
N ASN A 87 17.24 18.31 2.76
CA ASN A 87 16.84 18.31 4.17
C ASN A 87 18.10 18.49 5.04
N ARG A 88 18.42 19.75 5.36
CA ARG A 88 19.64 20.16 6.08
C ARG A 88 19.40 20.45 7.55
N GLY A 89 20.40 20.15 8.38
CA GLY A 89 20.44 20.49 9.79
C GLY A 89 21.77 20.06 10.43
N GLY A 90 22.49 21.00 11.05
CA GLY A 90 23.80 20.70 11.66
C GLY A 90 24.87 20.35 10.61
N ASN A 91 25.57 19.24 10.82
CA ASN A 91 26.71 18.80 9.99
C ASN A 91 26.37 17.67 8.99
N TYR A 92 25.11 17.23 8.92
CA TYR A 92 24.65 16.20 7.99
C TYR A 92 23.35 16.61 7.29
N THR A 93 23.04 15.92 6.19
CA THR A 93 21.83 16.11 5.40
C THR A 93 21.15 14.75 5.21
N GLN A 94 19.82 14.76 5.10
CA GLN A 94 19.08 13.62 4.61
C GLN A 94 18.78 13.85 3.12
N ASN A 95 19.28 12.96 2.27
CA ASN A 95 18.89 12.89 0.87
C ASN A 95 17.61 12.07 0.76
N SER A 96 16.72 12.50 -0.13
CA SER A 96 15.48 11.80 -0.44
C SER A 96 15.39 11.59 -1.94
N PHE A 97 15.37 10.34 -2.37
CA PHE A 97 15.16 9.95 -3.76
C PHE A 97 13.68 9.59 -3.93
N ALA A 98 12.96 10.42 -4.69
CA ALA A 98 11.53 10.26 -4.87
C ALA A 98 11.19 9.47 -6.14
N LEU A 99 10.25 8.54 -6.02
CA LEU A 99 9.55 7.87 -7.11
C LEU A 99 8.05 8.14 -6.93
N PHE A 100 7.50 9.04 -7.74
CA PHE A 100 6.05 9.29 -7.73
C PHE A 100 5.29 8.19 -8.47
N TYR A 101 4.06 7.96 -8.04
CA TYR A 101 3.15 7.00 -8.64
C TYR A 101 1.71 7.50 -8.65
N ASP A 102 0.93 6.92 -9.55
CA ASP A 102 -0.52 7.08 -9.65
C ASP A 102 -1.16 5.68 -9.73
N GLN A 103 -2.26 5.48 -9.01
CA GLN A 103 -3.01 4.22 -8.94
C GLN A 103 -4.49 4.45 -9.22
N GLN A 104 -5.10 3.55 -9.98
CA GLN A 104 -6.54 3.53 -10.25
C GLN A 104 -7.08 2.11 -10.13
N VAL A 105 -8.14 1.94 -9.33
CA VAL A 105 -8.74 0.66 -8.97
C VAL A 105 -10.15 0.56 -9.55
N HIS A 106 -10.48 -0.61 -10.11
CA HIS A 106 -11.78 -0.92 -10.71
C HIS A 106 -12.36 -2.19 -10.10
N PHE A 107 -13.68 -2.26 -9.99
CA PHE A 107 -14.37 -3.49 -9.61
C PHE A 107 -14.11 -4.61 -10.64
N ALA A 108 -13.77 -5.81 -10.16
CA ALA A 108 -13.67 -7.03 -10.98
C ALA A 108 -14.87 -7.98 -10.76
N GLU A 109 -15.69 -7.73 -9.74
CA GLU A 109 -16.91 -8.47 -9.46
C GLU A 109 -18.03 -7.56 -8.95
N GLY A 110 -19.24 -8.14 -8.85
CA GLY A 110 -20.41 -7.46 -8.32
C GLY A 110 -21.12 -6.53 -9.31
N PRO A 111 -22.13 -5.78 -8.83
CA PRO A 111 -23.03 -5.00 -9.67
C PRO A 111 -22.38 -3.79 -10.35
N ALA A 112 -21.17 -3.41 -9.93
CA ALA A 112 -20.45 -2.23 -10.40
C ALA A 112 -19.18 -2.58 -11.20
N ILE A 113 -19.09 -3.81 -11.75
CA ILE A 113 -17.93 -4.27 -12.54
C ILE A 113 -17.45 -3.20 -13.54
N GLU A 114 -16.13 -3.07 -13.69
CA GLU A 114 -15.43 -2.09 -14.52
C GLU A 114 -15.55 -0.62 -14.08
N GLN A 115 -16.38 -0.27 -13.09
CA GLN A 115 -16.41 1.09 -12.57
C GLN A 115 -15.19 1.36 -11.69
N ILE A 116 -14.71 2.61 -11.73
CA ILE A 116 -13.64 3.08 -10.85
C ILE A 116 -14.18 3.16 -9.41
N VAL A 117 -13.47 2.54 -8.48
CA VAL A 117 -13.82 2.56 -7.04
C VAL A 117 -12.88 3.46 -6.24
N HIS A 118 -11.62 3.56 -6.65
CA HIS A 118 -10.60 4.27 -5.89
C HIS A 118 -9.49 4.78 -6.79
N GLU A 119 -8.92 5.92 -6.39
CA GLU A 119 -7.72 6.51 -6.98
C GLU A 119 -6.81 6.96 -5.83
N GLU A 120 -5.51 6.80 -5.99
CA GLU A 120 -4.52 7.42 -5.11
C GLU A 120 -3.28 7.82 -5.92
N ASN A 121 -2.55 8.81 -5.41
CA ASN A 121 -1.25 9.18 -5.94
C ASN A 121 -0.29 9.50 -4.80
N GLY A 122 1.01 9.46 -5.07
CA GLY A 122 1.97 9.61 -4.00
C GLY A 122 3.43 9.49 -4.42
N ALA A 123 4.30 9.37 -3.42
CA ALA A 123 5.73 9.13 -3.57
C ALA A 123 6.21 7.98 -2.69
N TRP A 124 7.10 7.18 -3.25
CA TRP A 124 8.09 6.44 -2.49
C TRP A 124 9.36 7.26 -2.36
N LEU A 125 9.86 7.41 -1.14
CA LEU A 125 11.11 8.07 -0.83
C LEU A 125 12.11 7.03 -0.35
N TYR A 126 13.32 7.03 -0.89
CA TYR A 126 14.47 6.35 -0.30
C TYR A 126 15.37 7.36 0.37
N LEU A 127 15.67 7.12 1.64
CA LEU A 127 16.32 8.07 2.53
C LEU A 127 17.76 7.64 2.76
N THR A 128 18.70 8.56 2.55
CA THR A 128 20.10 8.33 2.91
C THR A 128 20.67 9.51 3.68
N THR A 129 21.48 9.23 4.70
CA THR A 129 22.19 10.26 5.44
C THR A 129 23.57 10.47 4.84
N ALA A 130 23.96 11.73 4.64
CA ALA A 130 25.26 12.11 4.08
C ALA A 130 25.80 13.39 4.76
N ALA A 131 27.09 13.68 4.57
CA ALA A 131 27.66 14.94 5.02
C ALA A 131 26.96 16.14 4.37
N GLN A 132 26.63 17.16 5.16
CA GLN A 132 25.99 18.37 4.64
C GLN A 132 26.98 19.16 3.79
N THR A 133 26.57 19.60 2.60
CA THR A 133 27.40 20.48 1.77
C THR A 133 27.29 21.95 2.21
N ILE A 134 28.42 22.66 2.17
CA ILE A 134 28.47 24.08 2.57
C ILE A 134 27.98 24.96 1.41
N GLY A 135 27.04 25.85 1.73
CA GLY A 135 26.46 26.81 0.79
C GLY A 135 25.39 26.23 -0.14
N PRO A 136 24.79 27.06 -1.01
CA PRO A 136 23.65 26.68 -1.86
C PRO A 136 24.01 25.74 -3.02
N TYR A 137 25.28 25.70 -3.43
CA TYR A 137 25.71 24.99 -4.65
C TYR A 137 26.80 23.94 -4.42
N SER A 138 27.04 23.55 -3.16
CA SER A 138 28.00 22.49 -2.79
C SER A 138 29.44 22.75 -3.28
N GLN A 139 29.83 24.02 -3.39
CA GLN A 139 31.16 24.41 -3.90
C GLN A 139 32.23 24.55 -2.81
N HIS A 140 31.82 24.54 -1.53
CA HIS A 140 32.69 24.85 -0.41
C HIS A 140 32.99 23.63 0.48
N GLY A 141 32.92 22.42 -0.09
CA GLY A 141 33.09 21.18 0.65
C GLY A 141 31.88 20.83 1.52
N THR A 142 32.14 20.15 2.65
CA THR A 142 31.11 19.68 3.59
C THR A 142 31.34 20.22 4.99
N GLU A 143 30.27 20.34 5.77
CA GLU A 143 30.33 20.67 7.19
C GLU A 143 31.23 19.67 7.94
N PRO A 144 32.06 20.12 8.89
CA PRO A 144 32.91 19.24 9.67
C PRO A 144 32.10 18.47 10.73
N GLY A 145 32.59 17.27 11.09
CA GLY A 145 32.06 16.46 12.20
C GLY A 145 31.53 15.09 11.77
N PRO A 146 31.09 14.26 12.72
CA PRO A 146 30.61 12.91 12.44
C PRO A 146 29.26 12.94 11.72
N VAL A 147 29.10 12.09 10.71
CA VAL A 147 27.82 11.86 10.04
C VAL A 147 27.19 10.60 10.66
N PRO A 148 26.01 10.69 11.29
CA PRO A 148 25.34 9.50 11.80
C PRO A 148 24.92 8.57 10.63
N PRO A 149 24.85 7.25 10.84
CA PRO A 149 24.27 6.36 9.84
C PRO A 149 22.77 6.66 9.64
N GLN A 150 22.24 6.33 8.48
CA GLN A 150 20.79 6.31 8.28
C GLN A 150 20.17 5.25 9.21
N PRO A 151 19.11 5.57 9.96
CA PRO A 151 18.42 4.58 10.78
C PRO A 151 17.89 3.40 9.96
N GLU A 152 18.22 2.18 10.37
CA GLU A 152 17.86 0.94 9.65
C GLU A 152 16.35 0.67 9.64
N ASP A 153 15.60 1.21 10.60
CA ASP A 153 14.14 1.12 10.67
C ASP A 153 13.42 2.19 9.83
N ILE A 154 14.14 3.18 9.30
CA ILE A 154 13.60 4.29 8.50
C ILE A 154 14.52 4.54 7.30
N GLU A 155 14.55 3.59 6.36
CA GLU A 155 15.27 3.72 5.09
C GLU A 155 14.36 4.27 3.98
N ILE A 156 13.05 4.11 4.14
CA ILE A 156 12.04 4.51 3.17
C ILE A 156 10.88 5.27 3.82
N ALA A 157 10.23 6.08 3.01
CA ALA A 157 8.96 6.72 3.34
C ALA A 157 7.96 6.54 2.19
N LYS A 158 6.69 6.29 2.51
CA LYS A 158 5.56 6.34 1.57
C LYS A 158 4.72 7.57 1.88
N GLN A 159 4.53 8.43 0.90
CA GLN A 159 3.63 9.58 0.95
C GLN A 159 2.43 9.27 0.06
N ILE A 160 1.22 9.40 0.60
CA ILE A 160 -0.03 9.07 -0.10
C ILE A 160 -0.98 10.26 0.00
N ALA A 161 -1.60 10.62 -1.11
CA ALA A 161 -2.75 11.50 -1.18
C ALA A 161 -3.95 10.69 -1.69
N VAL A 162 -4.99 10.63 -0.86
CA VAL A 162 -6.22 9.90 -1.17
C VAL A 162 -7.35 10.91 -1.38
N PRO A 163 -8.06 10.91 -2.53
CA PRO A 163 -9.15 11.85 -2.84
C PRO A 163 -10.32 11.83 -1.85
N HIS A 164 -10.44 10.77 -1.03
CA HIS A 164 -11.38 10.71 0.09
C HIS A 164 -11.04 11.70 1.22
N GLY A 165 -9.87 12.36 1.16
CA GLY A 165 -9.48 13.43 2.07
C GLY A 165 -8.49 12.98 3.14
N ASN A 166 -7.63 12.02 2.82
CA ASN A 166 -6.59 11.54 3.72
C ASN A 166 -5.21 11.80 3.09
N SER A 167 -4.24 12.15 3.92
CA SER A 167 -2.83 12.19 3.55
C SER A 167 -2.02 11.38 4.54
N ILE A 168 -1.14 10.52 4.04
CA ILE A 168 -0.42 9.54 4.84
C ILE A 168 1.07 9.70 4.60
N LEU A 169 1.85 9.77 5.67
CA LEU A 169 3.30 9.58 5.68
C LEU A 169 3.60 8.31 6.48
N ALA A 170 4.00 7.23 5.82
CA ALA A 170 4.38 5.98 6.46
C ALA A 170 5.89 5.76 6.31
N LEU A 171 6.53 5.20 7.34
CA LEU A 171 7.98 5.00 7.42
C LEU A 171 8.31 3.51 7.50
N GLY A 172 9.48 3.11 7.03
CA GLY A 172 9.95 1.75 7.25
C GLY A 172 11.25 1.42 6.52
N SER A 173 11.44 0.15 6.19
CA SER A 173 12.71 -0.38 5.68
C SER A 173 12.54 -1.42 4.58
N VAL A 174 13.64 -1.77 3.93
CA VAL A 174 13.67 -2.71 2.80
C VAL A 174 14.60 -3.87 3.12
N THR A 175 14.19 -5.07 2.75
CA THR A 175 15.01 -6.29 2.81
C THR A 175 14.99 -7.02 1.48
N GLN A 176 15.97 -7.90 1.29
CA GLN A 176 16.05 -8.77 0.13
C GLN A 176 16.14 -10.23 0.60
N GLY A 177 15.59 -11.14 -0.20
CA GLY A 177 15.66 -12.56 0.10
C GLY A 177 15.75 -13.42 -1.15
N THR A 178 16.23 -14.64 -0.94
CA THR A 178 16.27 -15.71 -1.93
C THR A 178 15.15 -16.71 -1.68
N GLY A 179 14.74 -17.43 -2.72
CA GLY A 179 13.60 -18.35 -2.67
C GLY A 179 12.26 -17.63 -2.75
N SER A 180 11.18 -18.36 -2.45
CA SER A 180 9.85 -17.78 -2.38
C SER A 180 9.63 -17.10 -1.02
N PRO A 181 9.06 -15.88 -0.97
CA PRO A 181 8.74 -15.24 0.30
C PRO A 181 7.59 -15.98 0.99
N VAL A 182 7.58 -15.96 2.32
CA VAL A 182 6.42 -16.39 3.10
C VAL A 182 5.50 -15.19 3.26
N ILE A 183 4.28 -15.30 2.73
CA ILE A 183 3.24 -14.29 2.94
C ILE A 183 2.44 -14.67 4.18
N PRO A 184 2.50 -13.86 5.26
CA PRO A 184 1.75 -14.17 6.48
C PRO A 184 0.26 -14.02 6.25
N ASP A 185 -0.53 -14.75 7.04
CA ASP A 185 -1.96 -14.48 7.15
C ASP A 185 -2.19 -13.05 7.65
N THR A 186 -3.17 -12.36 7.08
CA THR A 186 -3.65 -11.11 7.68
C THR A 186 -4.53 -11.47 8.87
N PRO A 187 -4.44 -10.76 10.01
CA PRO A 187 -5.47 -10.84 11.02
C PRO A 187 -6.85 -10.65 10.37
N PRO A 188 -7.85 -11.51 10.66
CA PRO A 188 -9.16 -11.37 10.06
C PRO A 188 -9.72 -9.99 10.39
N PRO A 189 -10.13 -9.20 9.39
CA PRO A 189 -10.99 -8.07 9.61
C PRO A 189 -12.16 -8.45 10.52
N PHE A 190 -12.47 -7.56 11.46
CA PHE A 190 -13.43 -7.85 12.52
C PHE A 190 -14.47 -6.74 12.61
N ALA A 191 -15.67 -7.12 13.03
CA ALA A 191 -16.60 -6.18 13.62
C ALA A 191 -16.06 -5.76 15.00
N PRO A 192 -15.99 -4.46 15.30
CA PRO A 192 -15.66 -3.96 16.64
C PRO A 192 -16.54 -4.58 17.73
N PRO A 193 -16.03 -4.72 18.97
CA PRO A 193 -16.80 -5.27 20.07
C PRO A 193 -18.14 -4.55 20.26
N GLY A 194 -19.22 -5.33 20.40
CA GLY A 194 -20.58 -4.81 20.59
C GLY A 194 -21.37 -4.59 19.30
N LEU A 195 -20.74 -4.76 18.12
CA LEU A 195 -21.43 -4.82 16.84
C LEU A 195 -21.63 -6.27 16.40
N ASP A 196 -22.66 -6.51 15.61
CA ASP A 196 -22.94 -7.82 15.01
C ASP A 196 -21.87 -8.16 13.96
N SER A 197 -21.21 -9.33 14.06
CA SER A 197 -20.17 -9.76 13.14
C SER A 197 -20.69 -10.53 11.92
N THR A 198 -22.00 -10.85 11.88
CA THR A 198 -22.64 -11.66 10.84
C THR A 198 -22.22 -11.27 9.41
N PRO A 199 -22.17 -9.98 9.02
CA PRO A 199 -21.73 -9.60 7.67
C PRO A 199 -20.34 -10.09 7.27
N PHE A 200 -19.40 -10.22 8.21
CA PHE A 200 -18.04 -10.70 7.94
C PHE A 200 -17.97 -12.21 7.73
N GLU A 201 -18.97 -12.95 8.22
CA GLU A 201 -18.94 -14.41 8.28
C GLU A 201 -19.81 -15.07 7.20
N GLU A 202 -20.89 -14.41 6.79
CA GLU A 202 -21.87 -14.96 5.87
C GLU A 202 -21.60 -14.62 4.40
N LEU A 203 -22.02 -15.52 3.50
CA LEU A 203 -22.03 -15.28 2.07
C LEU A 203 -23.17 -14.30 1.71
N LEU A 204 -22.80 -13.07 1.36
CA LEU A 204 -23.71 -12.00 0.96
C LEU A 204 -23.38 -11.53 -0.45
N ASN A 205 -23.94 -12.23 -1.46
CA ASN A 205 -23.62 -12.03 -2.88
C ASN A 205 -24.84 -11.82 -3.80
N SER A 206 -26.03 -11.61 -3.23
CA SER A 206 -27.20 -11.30 -4.05
C SER A 206 -27.11 -9.87 -4.60
N PHE A 207 -27.76 -9.61 -5.73
CA PHE A 207 -27.66 -8.30 -6.40
C PHE A 207 -28.05 -7.13 -5.49
N ASP A 208 -29.11 -7.30 -4.68
CA ASP A 208 -29.60 -6.30 -3.74
C ASP A 208 -28.91 -6.36 -2.36
N ASN A 209 -27.96 -7.28 -2.14
CA ASN A 209 -27.20 -7.44 -0.90
C ASN A 209 -25.78 -7.97 -1.18
N TYR A 210 -25.04 -7.25 -2.03
CA TYR A 210 -23.69 -7.61 -2.44
C TYR A 210 -22.66 -6.99 -1.48
N GLN A 211 -22.44 -7.64 -0.35
CA GLN A 211 -21.61 -7.11 0.75
C GLN A 211 -20.35 -7.94 1.04
N ASN A 212 -20.48 -9.26 1.02
CA ASN A 212 -19.42 -10.21 1.35
C ASN A 212 -19.51 -11.43 0.42
N PRO A 213 -19.11 -11.29 -0.85
CA PRO A 213 -19.24 -12.36 -1.82
C PRO A 213 -18.27 -13.53 -1.62
N GLN A 214 -17.22 -13.33 -0.81
CA GLN A 214 -16.16 -14.32 -0.59
C GLN A 214 -15.74 -14.37 0.89
N PRO A 215 -16.53 -15.00 1.78
CA PRO A 215 -16.26 -15.01 3.22
C PRO A 215 -14.90 -15.59 3.62
N GLU A 216 -14.40 -16.57 2.87
CA GLU A 216 -13.06 -17.13 3.11
C GLU A 216 -11.94 -16.11 2.84
N LEU A 217 -12.08 -15.30 1.79
CA LEU A 217 -11.15 -14.20 1.55
C LEU A 217 -11.32 -13.08 2.58
N THR A 218 -12.54 -12.87 3.09
CA THR A 218 -12.76 -11.95 4.21
C THR A 218 -12.03 -12.42 5.48
N ARG A 219 -11.98 -13.72 5.78
CA ARG A 219 -11.23 -14.27 6.93
C ARG A 219 -9.72 -14.13 6.77
N ASN A 220 -9.20 -14.25 5.55
CA ASN A 220 -7.78 -14.06 5.26
C ASN A 220 -7.57 -13.43 3.87
N PRO A 221 -7.59 -12.09 3.78
CA PRO A 221 -7.39 -11.42 2.48
C PRO A 221 -6.07 -11.79 1.82
N ASN A 222 -5.00 -11.97 2.61
CA ASN A 222 -3.68 -12.34 2.09
C ASN A 222 -3.63 -13.73 1.44
N SER A 223 -4.67 -14.56 1.56
CA SER A 223 -4.73 -15.85 0.85
C SER A 223 -4.59 -15.69 -0.68
N VAL A 224 -5.08 -14.59 -1.26
CA VAL A 224 -4.88 -14.30 -2.70
C VAL A 224 -3.41 -14.05 -3.05
N LEU A 225 -2.65 -13.45 -2.14
CA LEU A 225 -1.21 -13.22 -2.29
C LEU A 225 -0.41 -14.52 -2.11
N GLN A 226 -0.81 -15.35 -1.15
CA GLN A 226 -0.25 -16.69 -0.95
C GLN A 226 -0.44 -17.54 -2.21
N GLN A 227 -1.64 -17.50 -2.79
CA GLN A 227 -1.94 -18.13 -4.07
C GLN A 227 -1.09 -17.57 -5.21
N ALA A 228 -0.96 -16.24 -5.32
CA ALA A 228 -0.11 -15.62 -6.33
C ALA A 228 1.35 -16.07 -6.24
N VAL A 229 1.93 -16.10 -5.03
CA VAL A 229 3.30 -16.60 -4.81
C VAL A 229 3.44 -18.07 -5.19
N ASN A 230 2.45 -18.91 -4.87
CA ASN A 230 2.44 -20.33 -5.25
C ASN A 230 2.39 -20.55 -6.78
N LEU A 231 1.70 -19.68 -7.51
CA LEU A 231 1.61 -19.70 -8.97
C LEU A 231 2.91 -19.19 -9.62
N ILE A 232 3.40 -18.04 -9.18
CA ILE A 232 4.61 -17.39 -9.70
C ILE A 232 5.86 -18.25 -9.44
N ARG A 233 5.94 -18.89 -8.26
CA ARG A 233 7.11 -19.65 -7.78
C ARG A 233 8.41 -18.83 -7.83
N PRO A 234 8.45 -17.66 -7.16
CA PRO A 234 9.63 -16.82 -7.20
C PRO A 234 10.82 -17.46 -6.50
N ASN A 235 12.03 -17.14 -6.98
CA ASN A 235 13.30 -17.60 -6.42
C ASN A 235 14.18 -16.46 -5.89
N ALA A 236 13.69 -15.22 -5.96
CA ALA A 236 14.22 -14.06 -5.24
C ALA A 236 13.11 -13.03 -5.03
N TYR A 237 13.27 -12.18 -4.01
CA TYR A 237 12.34 -11.09 -3.74
C TYR A 237 13.01 -9.87 -3.10
N ILE A 238 12.40 -8.71 -3.30
CA ILE A 238 12.62 -7.50 -2.50
C ILE A 238 11.35 -7.29 -1.68
N HIS A 239 11.46 -7.25 -0.36
CA HIS A 239 10.35 -7.01 0.55
C HIS A 239 10.55 -5.67 1.25
N TRP A 240 9.49 -4.90 1.38
CA TRP A 240 9.52 -3.71 2.22
C TRP A 240 8.21 -3.52 2.95
N ARG A 241 8.32 -2.92 4.13
CA ARG A 241 7.20 -2.63 5.00
C ARG A 241 7.23 -1.16 5.37
N VAL A 242 6.07 -0.53 5.43
CA VAL A 242 5.90 0.82 5.96
C VAL A 242 4.75 0.89 6.95
N THR A 243 4.83 1.80 7.92
CA THR A 243 3.77 2.04 8.90
C THR A 243 3.74 3.48 9.41
N THR A 244 2.59 3.91 9.91
CA THR A 244 2.44 5.15 10.70
C THR A 244 2.60 4.93 12.20
N LYS A 245 2.67 3.68 12.65
CA LYS A 245 2.91 3.34 14.05
C LYS A 245 4.33 3.75 14.48
N PRO A 246 4.58 3.97 15.78
CA PRO A 246 5.92 4.30 16.27
C PRO A 246 6.97 3.25 15.90
N LEU A 247 8.12 3.74 15.43
CA LEU A 247 9.36 3.00 15.21
C LEU A 247 10.43 3.54 16.19
N PRO A 248 11.50 2.78 16.47
CA PRO A 248 12.59 3.25 17.34
C PRO A 248 13.14 4.64 16.97
N SER A 249 13.23 4.95 15.69
CA SER A 249 13.87 6.17 15.19
C SER A 249 12.89 7.26 14.73
N GLY A 250 11.57 7.05 14.86
CA GLY A 250 10.58 8.01 14.39
C GLY A 250 9.16 7.47 14.28
N GLN A 251 8.27 8.28 13.71
CA GLN A 251 6.86 7.92 13.53
C GLN A 251 6.30 8.57 12.28
N GLY A 252 5.48 7.83 11.53
CA GLY A 252 4.66 8.38 10.46
C GLY A 252 3.44 9.15 10.98
N ILE A 253 2.58 9.62 10.08
CA ILE A 253 1.34 10.30 10.47
C ILE A 253 0.26 10.12 9.40
N VAL A 254 -1.00 10.05 9.85
CA VAL A 254 -2.18 10.24 9.01
C VAL A 254 -2.81 11.58 9.34
N THR A 255 -3.14 12.35 8.31
CA THR A 255 -3.92 13.58 8.43
C THR A 255 -5.19 13.47 7.60
N ASN A 256 -6.30 13.90 8.18
CA ASN A 256 -7.64 13.75 7.64
C ASN A 256 -8.27 15.13 7.41
N ILE A 257 -9.08 15.28 6.36
CA ILE A 257 -9.96 16.46 6.21
C ILE A 257 -11.01 16.48 7.33
N PRO A 258 -11.64 17.63 7.61
CA PRO A 258 -12.57 17.75 8.73
C PRO A 258 -13.77 16.79 8.70
N PHE A 259 -14.23 16.35 7.51
CA PHE A 259 -15.31 15.37 7.43
C PHE A 259 -14.86 14.00 7.96
N GLU A 260 -13.75 13.48 7.42
CA GLU A 260 -13.12 12.22 7.83
C GLU A 260 -12.81 12.25 9.34
N GLN A 261 -12.21 13.32 9.85
CA GLN A 261 -11.94 13.48 11.29
C GLN A 261 -13.17 13.28 12.18
N ARG A 262 -14.37 13.65 11.72
CA ARG A 262 -15.61 13.57 12.49
C ARG A 262 -16.36 12.26 12.29
N ARG A 263 -16.19 11.58 11.16
CA ARG A 263 -17.11 10.49 10.74
C ARG A 263 -16.40 9.18 10.38
N ALA A 264 -15.18 9.26 9.86
CA ALA A 264 -14.41 8.11 9.36
C ALA A 264 -12.90 8.35 9.54
N ASN A 265 -12.47 8.64 10.77
CA ASN A 265 -11.10 9.13 11.01
C ASN A 265 -10.09 8.01 10.76
N VAL A 266 -9.27 8.12 9.72
CA VAL A 266 -8.17 7.19 9.49
C VAL A 266 -7.08 7.46 10.51
N ASN A 267 -6.82 6.49 11.38
CA ASN A 267 -5.87 6.61 12.49
C ASN A 267 -4.48 6.11 12.09
N ASP A 268 -4.46 4.94 11.44
CA ASP A 268 -3.23 4.20 11.18
C ASP A 268 -3.21 3.62 9.76
N TYR A 269 -2.00 3.45 9.26
CA TYR A 269 -1.70 2.81 8.00
C TYR A 269 -0.52 1.85 8.18
N GLU A 270 -0.61 0.68 7.58
CA GLU A 270 0.51 -0.23 7.39
C GLU A 270 0.41 -0.95 6.07
N ALA A 271 1.56 -1.29 5.49
CA ALA A 271 1.61 -2.00 4.24
C ALA A 271 2.87 -2.84 4.12
N ASP A 272 2.71 -4.00 3.46
CA ASP A 272 3.78 -4.90 3.06
C ASP A 272 3.75 -5.08 1.55
N TYR A 273 4.92 -5.03 0.94
CA TYR A 273 5.11 -5.16 -0.50
C TYR A 273 6.21 -6.16 -0.80
N TRP A 274 5.99 -6.99 -1.81
CA TRP A 274 6.96 -7.95 -2.33
C TRP A 274 7.09 -7.79 -3.84
N LEU A 275 8.28 -7.39 -4.29
CA LEU A 275 8.69 -7.55 -5.68
C LEU A 275 9.25 -8.95 -5.86
N LEU A 276 8.71 -9.69 -6.81
CA LEU A 276 9.00 -11.11 -6.99
C LEU A 276 9.74 -11.34 -8.30
N SER A 277 10.76 -12.20 -8.24
CA SER A 277 11.61 -12.60 -9.36
C SER A 277 11.58 -14.11 -9.56
N THR A 278 11.61 -14.54 -10.82
CA THR A 278 11.75 -15.95 -11.21
C THR A 278 13.10 -16.26 -11.87
N ASP A 279 13.98 -15.27 -12.03
CA ASP A 279 15.25 -15.37 -12.75
C ASP A 279 16.48 -15.14 -11.85
N GLY A 280 16.32 -15.37 -10.55
CA GLY A 280 17.41 -15.22 -9.57
C GLY A 280 17.68 -13.76 -9.20
N GLY A 281 16.70 -12.88 -9.35
CA GLY A 281 16.79 -11.46 -8.98
C GLY A 281 17.30 -10.53 -10.09
N GLN A 282 17.36 -11.01 -11.34
CA GLN A 282 17.75 -10.16 -12.47
C GLN A 282 16.62 -9.21 -12.88
N THR A 283 15.38 -9.72 -12.85
CA THR A 283 14.17 -8.93 -13.08
C THR A 283 13.14 -9.20 -11.99
N PHE A 284 12.26 -8.22 -11.76
CA PHE A 284 11.16 -8.30 -10.79
C PHE A 284 9.85 -7.92 -11.49
N PRO A 285 9.23 -8.82 -12.27
CA PRO A 285 8.06 -8.48 -13.07
C PRO A 285 6.73 -8.55 -12.31
N PHE A 286 6.71 -9.03 -11.06
CA PHE A 286 5.49 -9.13 -10.25
C PHE A 286 5.61 -8.33 -8.97
N LEU A 287 4.55 -7.59 -8.62
CA LEU A 287 4.41 -6.84 -7.38
C LEU A 287 3.19 -7.39 -6.64
N SER A 288 3.40 -7.97 -5.47
CA SER A 288 2.34 -8.39 -4.54
C SER A 288 2.36 -7.46 -3.34
N TYR A 289 1.20 -7.06 -2.84
CA TYR A 289 1.15 -6.21 -1.65
C TYR A 289 -0.13 -6.38 -0.86
N SER A 290 -0.05 -6.02 0.43
CA SER A 290 -1.17 -5.90 1.35
C SER A 290 -1.09 -4.54 2.05
N GLN A 291 -2.21 -3.84 2.14
CA GLN A 291 -2.34 -2.56 2.82
C GLN A 291 -3.49 -2.66 3.81
N SER A 292 -3.30 -2.09 4.99
CA SER A 292 -4.34 -1.97 6.00
C SER A 292 -4.41 -0.53 6.48
N ILE A 293 -5.61 0.05 6.40
CA ILE A 293 -5.95 1.30 7.06
C ILE A 293 -6.89 1.01 8.21
N PHE A 294 -6.74 1.73 9.32
CA PHE A 294 -7.61 1.57 10.48
C PHE A 294 -8.43 2.84 10.65
N MET A 295 -9.75 2.69 10.55
CA MET A 295 -10.70 3.80 10.53
C MET A 295 -11.55 3.79 11.78
N ASN A 296 -11.61 4.92 12.48
CA ASN A 296 -12.55 5.13 13.56
C ASN A 296 -13.87 5.65 12.99
N LEU A 297 -14.86 4.78 12.95
CA LEU A 297 -16.19 5.07 12.42
C LEU A 297 -17.16 5.47 13.53
N THR A 298 -18.11 6.33 13.17
CA THR A 298 -19.29 6.62 14.00
C THR A 298 -20.45 5.74 13.53
N ILE A 299 -20.96 4.89 14.40
CA ILE A 299 -22.07 3.96 14.14
C ILE A 299 -23.24 4.34 15.06
N HIS A 300 -24.43 4.62 14.49
CA HIS A 300 -25.60 5.10 15.25
C HIS A 300 -25.30 6.28 16.20
N ASP A 301 -24.53 7.26 15.70
CA ASP A 301 -24.04 8.42 16.45
C ASP A 301 -23.14 8.10 17.67
N GLN A 302 -22.68 6.85 17.79
CA GLN A 302 -21.65 6.43 18.74
C GLN A 302 -20.29 6.38 18.03
N PRO A 303 -19.34 7.27 18.36
CA PRO A 303 -17.98 7.22 17.81
C PRO A 303 -17.14 6.15 18.52
N GLY A 304 -16.00 5.79 17.94
CA GLY A 304 -14.99 4.96 18.62
C GLY A 304 -14.83 3.55 18.04
N TYR A 305 -15.56 3.19 16.99
CA TYR A 305 -15.50 1.86 16.40
C TYR A 305 -14.35 1.77 15.40
N LEU A 306 -13.28 1.08 15.79
CA LEU A 306 -12.09 0.89 14.96
C LEU A 306 -12.26 -0.29 14.00
N PHE A 307 -12.45 0.02 12.73
CA PHE A 307 -12.54 -0.97 11.68
C PHE A 307 -11.24 -1.06 10.87
N PRO A 308 -10.75 -2.27 10.58
CA PRO A 308 -9.71 -2.47 9.57
C PRO A 308 -10.34 -2.45 8.16
N HIS A 309 -9.73 -1.70 7.25
CA HIS A 309 -9.96 -1.83 5.82
C HIS A 309 -8.68 -2.36 5.19
N VAL A 310 -8.78 -3.57 4.65
CA VAL A 310 -7.65 -4.33 4.11
C VAL A 310 -7.80 -4.41 2.60
N THR A 311 -6.73 -4.12 1.88
CA THR A 311 -6.63 -4.33 0.43
C THR A 311 -5.39 -5.15 0.13
N CYS A 312 -5.51 -6.11 -0.78
CA CYS A 312 -4.38 -6.91 -1.25
C CYS A 312 -4.48 -7.16 -2.74
N ASN A 313 -3.35 -7.21 -3.44
CA ASN A 313 -3.31 -7.43 -4.88
C ASN A 313 -1.95 -7.97 -5.34
N THR A 314 -1.95 -8.68 -6.48
CA THR A 314 -0.77 -8.98 -7.28
C THR A 314 -0.92 -8.42 -8.69
N VAL A 315 0.00 -7.54 -9.08
CA VAL A 315 0.08 -6.94 -10.41
C VAL A 315 1.37 -7.31 -11.14
N THR A 316 1.33 -7.28 -12.46
CA THR A 316 2.45 -7.60 -13.35
C THR A 316 2.87 -6.36 -14.12
N LYS A 317 4.18 -6.20 -14.28
CA LYS A 317 4.79 -5.13 -15.07
C LYS A 317 4.48 -5.30 -16.55
N LEU A 318 4.18 -4.19 -17.24
CA LEU A 318 3.94 -4.12 -18.68
C LEU A 318 5.21 -3.91 -19.51
#